data_AF-A0A2A6CN32-F1
#
_entry.id   AF-A0A2A6CN32-F1
#
_cell.length_a   1.000
_cell.length_b   1.000
_cell.length_c   1.000
_cell.angle_alpha   90.00
_cell.angle_beta   90.00
_cell.angle_gamma   90.00
#
_symmetry.space_group_name_H-M   'P 1'
#
loop_
_entity.id
_entity.type
_entity.pdbx_description
1 polymer ?
#
loop_
_entity_poly.entity_id
_entity_poly.type
_entity_poly.pdbx_seq_one_letter_code
_entity_poly.pdbx_strand_id
1 'polypeptide(L)'
;MLRYAGNEYAVSLSELIVTRDGQGAQEMTRDETDRVTGACATRTFTCMSAVANNPNIELNRGFGVVQDDEDGVRDGVATFTVSCNTEGNAWLYMGVAITQVECAAGRQDDGRMRMFICDWKA
;
A
#
# COMPACT_ATOMS: atom_id res chain seq x y z
N MET A 1 -11.19 0.31 28.97
CA MET A 1 -9.76 0.04 29.24
C MET A 1 -9.38 -1.22 28.48
N LEU A 2 -8.92 -1.08 27.24
CA LEU A 2 -8.41 -2.24 26.48
C LEU A 2 -6.97 -2.48 26.92
N ARG A 3 -6.76 -3.60 27.60
CA ARG A 3 -5.45 -4.17 27.87
C ARG A 3 -5.18 -5.17 26.74
N TYR A 4 -4.11 -5.00 25.98
CA TYR A 4 -3.55 -6.08 25.18
C TYR A 4 -2.15 -6.37 25.70
N ALA A 5 -2.03 -7.50 26.38
CA ALA A 5 -0.79 -8.09 26.86
C ALA A 5 -0.52 -9.36 26.05
N GLY A 6 0.70 -9.50 25.55
CA GLY A 6 1.37 -10.79 25.40
C GLY A 6 1.13 -11.57 24.10
N ASN A 7 2.24 -11.70 23.36
CA ASN A 7 2.66 -12.83 22.54
C ASN A 7 2.04 -13.09 21.15
N GLU A 8 2.91 -12.83 20.15
CA GLU A 8 3.34 -13.75 19.10
C GLU A 8 2.33 -14.11 17.99
N TYR A 9 2.52 -13.48 16.81
CA TYR A 9 1.97 -13.86 15.50
C TYR A 9 0.47 -13.66 15.24
N ALA A 10 -0.14 -12.63 15.80
CA ALA A 10 -1.25 -12.01 15.09
C ALA A 10 -0.67 -11.22 13.91
N VAL A 11 -0.53 -11.85 12.74
CA VAL A 11 -0.50 -11.09 11.48
C VAL A 11 -1.86 -10.39 11.45
N SER A 12 -1.86 -9.13 11.86
CA SER A 12 -3.09 -8.34 11.90
C SER A 12 -3.55 -8.25 10.45
N LEU A 13 -4.65 -8.89 10.09
CA LEU A 13 -5.20 -8.80 8.72
C LEU A 13 -5.53 -7.35 8.33
N SER A 14 -5.57 -6.45 9.32
CA SER A 14 -5.70 -5.01 9.16
C SER A 14 -4.41 -4.31 8.75
N GLU A 15 -3.29 -5.01 8.63
CA GLU A 15 -1.99 -4.45 8.30
C GLU A 15 -1.72 -4.51 6.79
N LEU A 16 -1.40 -3.36 6.20
CA LEU A 16 -0.82 -3.28 4.86
C LEU A 16 0.59 -2.70 4.96
N ILE A 17 1.57 -3.53 4.61
CA ILE A 17 3.00 -3.25 4.73
C ILE A 17 3.53 -2.66 3.42
N VAL A 18 4.27 -1.56 3.50
CA VAL A 18 5.06 -1.06 2.37
C VAL A 18 6.47 -1.65 2.45
N THR A 19 6.84 -2.52 1.51
CA THR A 19 8.15 -3.20 1.47
C THR A 19 9.09 -2.55 0.44
N ARG A 20 10.36 -2.98 0.46
CA ARG A 20 11.39 -2.63 -0.54
C ARG A 20 12.34 -3.79 -0.79
N ASP A 21 11.78 -4.98 -0.96
CA ASP A 21 12.51 -6.24 -1.00
C ASP A 21 12.82 -6.68 -2.45
N GLY A 22 12.01 -6.24 -3.42
CA GLY A 22 12.16 -6.60 -4.83
C GLY A 22 13.26 -5.84 -5.57
N GLN A 23 13.61 -6.37 -6.74
CA GLN A 23 14.58 -5.73 -7.63
C GLN A 23 14.02 -4.41 -8.17
N GLY A 24 14.79 -3.33 -8.04
CA GLY A 24 14.33 -2.00 -8.46
C GLY A 24 13.33 -1.38 -7.50
N ALA A 25 13.12 -1.97 -6.32
CA ALA A 25 12.32 -1.36 -5.28
C ALA A 25 12.94 -0.04 -4.80
N GLN A 26 12.08 0.93 -4.51
CA GLN A 26 12.44 2.27 -4.04
C GLN A 26 11.43 2.76 -2.99
N GLU A 27 11.60 3.99 -2.47
CA GLU A 27 10.55 4.60 -1.66
C GLU A 27 9.24 4.73 -2.43
N MET A 28 8.14 4.36 -1.77
CA MET A 28 6.83 4.85 -2.15
C MET A 28 6.85 6.38 -2.03
N THR A 29 6.62 7.08 -3.14
CA THR A 29 6.70 8.55 -3.22
C THR A 29 5.66 9.21 -2.32
N ARG A 30 4.45 8.67 -2.29
CA ARG A 30 3.36 9.13 -1.43
C ARG A 30 2.58 7.96 -0.89
N ASP A 31 2.17 8.07 0.37
CA ASP A 31 1.34 7.10 1.07
C ASP A 31 0.42 7.88 2.00
N GLU A 32 -0.85 7.99 1.62
CA GLU A 32 -1.83 8.81 2.31
C GLU A 32 -3.05 8.03 2.69
N THR A 33 -3.48 8.18 3.95
CA THR A 33 -4.73 7.61 4.42
C THR A 33 -5.75 8.72 4.64
N ASP A 34 -6.80 8.73 3.82
CA ASP A 34 -7.98 9.56 4.05
C ASP A 34 -8.94 8.83 5.00
N ARG A 35 -9.44 9.55 5.99
CA ARG A 35 -10.36 9.06 7.02
C ARG A 35 -11.59 9.94 7.00
N VAL A 36 -12.49 9.64 6.08
CA VAL A 36 -13.77 10.33 5.99
C VAL A 36 -14.69 9.82 7.10
N THR A 37 -15.16 10.72 7.96
CA THR A 37 -16.09 10.39 9.04
C THR A 37 -17.35 9.72 8.48
N GLY A 38 -17.70 8.55 9.01
CA GLY A 38 -18.88 7.78 8.57
C GLY A 38 -18.68 6.94 7.31
N ALA A 39 -17.46 6.85 6.78
CA ALA A 39 -17.09 5.94 5.70
C ALA A 39 -15.81 5.15 6.06
N CYS A 40 -15.53 4.09 5.29
CA CYS A 40 -14.28 3.37 5.43
C CYS A 40 -13.09 4.25 5.00
N ALA A 41 -11.99 4.17 5.74
CA ALA A 41 -10.76 4.86 5.36
C ALA A 41 -10.29 4.36 3.99
N THR A 42 -9.73 5.26 3.18
CA THR A 42 -9.03 4.91 1.94
C THR A 42 -7.55 5.19 2.13
N ARG A 43 -6.71 4.40 1.47
CA ARG A 43 -5.26 4.62 1.46
C ARG A 43 -4.75 4.61 0.03
N THR A 44 -4.08 5.68 -0.36
CA THR A 44 -3.57 5.91 -1.70
C THR A 44 -2.06 5.92 -1.69
N PHE A 45 -1.50 5.13 -2.61
CA PHE A 45 -0.08 4.97 -2.86
C PHE A 45 0.29 5.60 -4.19
N THR A 46 1.40 6.32 -4.22
CA THR A 46 1.96 6.90 -5.43
C THR A 46 3.40 6.47 -5.57
N CYS A 47 3.73 5.88 -6.71
CA CYS A 47 5.07 5.45 -7.10
C CYS A 47 5.51 6.25 -8.32
N MET A 48 6.47 7.16 -8.14
CA MET A 48 7.05 7.96 -9.22
C MET A 48 8.48 7.51 -9.53
N SER A 49 8.92 7.70 -10.76
CA SER A 49 10.35 7.58 -11.10
C SER A 49 10.84 8.78 -11.89
N ALA A 50 11.99 9.31 -11.50
CA ALA A 50 12.69 10.35 -12.26
C ALA A 50 13.49 9.79 -13.45
N VAL A 51 13.71 8.46 -13.48
CA VAL A 51 14.37 7.77 -14.58
C VAL A 51 13.29 7.25 -15.51
N ALA A 52 13.46 7.43 -16.82
CA ALA A 52 12.58 6.83 -17.82
C ALA A 52 12.68 5.29 -17.72
N ASN A 53 11.78 4.69 -16.93
CA ASN A 53 11.48 3.26 -16.83
C ASN A 53 10.20 3.13 -15.99
N ASN A 54 9.13 2.64 -16.64
CA ASN A 54 7.77 2.38 -16.15
C ASN A 54 7.69 2.11 -14.62
N PRO A 55 7.34 3.09 -13.76
CA PRO A 55 7.11 2.79 -12.35
C PRO A 55 5.91 1.85 -12.23
N ASN A 56 5.99 0.96 -11.26
CA ASN A 56 4.89 0.07 -10.94
C ASN A 56 4.72 -0.08 -9.42
N ILE A 57 3.54 -0.57 -9.02
CA ILE A 57 3.28 -0.97 -7.64
C ILE A 57 3.01 -2.48 -7.63
N GLU A 58 3.93 -3.24 -7.05
CA GLU A 58 3.82 -4.68 -6.85
C GLU A 58 2.91 -4.95 -5.64
N LEU A 59 1.93 -5.85 -5.82
CA LEU A 59 0.92 -6.18 -4.82
C LEU A 59 1.14 -7.58 -4.26
N ASN A 60 1.02 -7.72 -2.94
CA ASN A 60 1.03 -9.00 -2.23
C ASN A 60 2.21 -9.92 -2.57
N ARG A 61 3.40 -9.38 -2.86
CA ARG A 61 4.63 -10.08 -3.30
C ARG A 61 4.54 -10.63 -4.73
N GLY A 62 4.01 -9.83 -5.64
CA GLY A 62 3.97 -10.13 -7.08
C GLY A 62 2.72 -10.88 -7.55
N PHE A 63 1.65 -10.92 -6.73
CA PHE A 63 0.36 -11.49 -7.15
C PHE A 63 -0.44 -10.53 -8.03
N GLY A 64 -0.08 -9.26 -8.04
CA GLY A 64 -0.61 -8.24 -8.93
C GLY A 64 0.41 -7.14 -9.12
N VAL A 65 0.24 -6.36 -10.18
CA VAL A 65 1.06 -5.21 -10.47
C VAL A 65 0.15 -4.09 -10.95
N VAL A 66 0.39 -2.87 -10.48
CA VAL A 66 -0.23 -1.67 -11.02
C VAL A 66 0.79 -0.93 -11.86
N GLN A 67 0.51 -0.75 -13.14
CA GLN A 67 1.40 -0.05 -14.07
C GLN A 67 1.08 1.45 -14.14
N ASP A 68 2.08 2.24 -14.56
CA ASP A 68 1.95 3.66 -14.89
C ASP A 68 0.68 3.97 -15.71
N ASP A 69 0.39 3.20 -16.75
CA ASP A 69 -0.72 3.47 -17.67
C ASP A 69 -2.12 2.99 -17.18
N GLU A 70 -2.21 2.36 -16.01
CA GLU A 70 -3.48 1.84 -15.48
C GLU A 70 -4.39 2.90 -14.86
N ASP A 71 -3.87 4.11 -14.58
CA ASP A 71 -4.70 5.26 -14.23
C ASP A 71 -5.26 6.00 -15.47
N GLY A 72 -4.94 5.51 -16.66
CA GLY A 72 -5.37 6.05 -17.96
C GLY A 72 -4.42 7.07 -18.57
N VAL A 73 -3.30 7.39 -17.90
CA VAL A 73 -2.27 8.31 -18.38
C VAL A 73 -0.91 7.63 -18.24
N ARG A 74 0.02 7.88 -19.17
CA ARG A 74 1.41 7.42 -19.06
C ARG A 74 2.31 8.60 -18.77
N ASP A 75 2.49 8.93 -17.49
CA ASP A 75 3.21 10.13 -17.05
C ASP A 75 4.37 9.84 -16.08
N GLY A 76 4.70 8.57 -15.86
CA GLY A 76 5.73 8.14 -14.93
C GLY A 76 5.23 8.12 -13.49
N VAL A 77 3.95 7.86 -13.28
CA VAL A 77 3.28 7.78 -11.99
C VAL A 77 2.33 6.59 -11.96
N ALA A 78 2.65 5.58 -11.15
CA ALA A 78 1.67 4.54 -10.80
C ALA A 78 0.92 4.96 -9.52
N THR A 79 -0.42 4.93 -9.58
CA THR A 79 -1.29 5.24 -8.43
C THR A 79 -2.16 4.04 -8.07
N PHE A 80 -2.23 3.71 -6.78
CA PHE A 80 -3.03 2.60 -6.28
C PHE A 80 -3.80 2.99 -5.02
N THR A 81 -5.10 2.71 -4.99
CA THR A 81 -5.96 3.01 -3.83
C THR A 81 -6.62 1.75 -3.31
N VAL A 82 -6.50 1.52 -2.01
CA VAL A 82 -7.24 0.49 -1.26
C VAL A 82 -8.27 1.13 -0.35
N SER A 83 -9.35 0.39 -0.08
CA SER A 83 -10.39 0.80 0.88
C SER A 83 -10.39 -0.15 2.07
N CYS A 84 -10.46 0.37 3.29
CA CYS A 84 -10.69 -0.46 4.46
C CYS A 84 -12.07 -1.14 4.32
N ASN A 85 -12.22 -2.38 4.77
CA ASN A 85 -13.52 -3.04 4.80
C ASN A 85 -14.38 -2.53 5.96
N THR A 86 -15.68 -2.85 5.93
CA THR A 86 -16.63 -2.47 6.98
C THR A 86 -16.33 -3.10 8.33
N GLU A 87 -15.65 -4.24 8.36
CA GLU A 87 -15.18 -4.85 9.61
C GLU A 87 -13.95 -4.14 10.20
N GLY A 88 -13.32 -3.21 9.48
CA GLY A 88 -12.14 -2.47 9.93
C GLY A 88 -10.90 -3.33 10.08
N ASN A 89 -10.83 -4.47 9.39
CA ASN A 89 -9.80 -5.47 9.58
C ASN A 89 -9.10 -5.93 8.29
N ALA A 90 -9.36 -5.31 7.14
CA ALA A 90 -8.67 -5.61 5.89
C ALA A 90 -8.69 -4.41 4.93
N TRP A 91 -7.57 -4.16 4.27
CA TRP A 91 -7.49 -3.26 3.12
C TRP A 91 -7.88 -4.04 1.86
N LEU A 92 -8.86 -3.55 1.11
CA LEU A 92 -9.42 -4.22 -0.06
C LEU A 92 -9.18 -3.43 -1.33
N TYR A 93 -8.90 -4.16 -2.41
CA TYR A 93 -8.98 -3.70 -3.78
C TYR A 93 -9.73 -4.73 -4.61
N MET A 94 -10.82 -4.31 -5.27
CA MET A 94 -11.71 -5.22 -6.02
C MET A 94 -12.15 -6.48 -5.24
N GLY A 95 -12.33 -6.36 -3.92
CA GLY A 95 -12.71 -7.48 -3.04
C GLY A 95 -11.56 -8.41 -2.61
N VAL A 96 -10.34 -8.15 -3.07
CA VAL A 96 -9.13 -8.88 -2.67
C VAL A 96 -8.43 -8.13 -1.54
N ALA A 97 -8.02 -8.86 -0.50
CA ALA A 97 -7.22 -8.30 0.59
C ALA A 97 -5.80 -7.97 0.13
N ILE A 98 -5.36 -6.75 0.40
CA ILE A 98 -4.02 -6.26 0.14
C ILE A 98 -3.29 -6.13 1.46
N THR A 99 -2.24 -6.93 1.62
CA THR A 99 -1.42 -6.99 2.84
C THR A 99 -0.02 -6.43 2.60
N GLN A 100 0.38 -6.27 1.34
CA GLN A 100 1.66 -5.66 0.98
C GLN A 100 1.56 -4.86 -0.34
N VAL A 101 2.29 -3.76 -0.39
CA VAL A 101 2.58 -2.99 -1.60
C VAL A 101 4.07 -2.65 -1.67
N GLU A 102 4.61 -2.52 -2.87
CA GLU A 102 5.98 -2.10 -3.10
C GLU A 102 6.09 -1.27 -4.37
N CYS A 103 6.76 -0.13 -4.28
CA CYS A 103 7.05 0.69 -5.44
C CYS A 103 8.34 0.20 -6.09
N ALA A 104 8.28 -0.17 -7.37
CA ALA A 104 9.46 -0.51 -8.15
C ALA A 104 9.58 0.40 -9.38
N ALA A 105 10.74 1.05 -9.48
CA ALA A 105 11.18 1.75 -10.67
C ALA A 105 12.70 1.71 -10.66
N GLY A 106 13.35 1.45 -11.79
CA GLY A 106 14.78 1.17 -11.85
C GLY A 106 15.71 2.28 -11.35
N ARG A 107 15.86 2.41 -10.01
CA ARG A 107 17.05 2.72 -9.20
C ARG A 107 16.64 2.77 -7.71
N GLN A 108 17.37 2.01 -6.92
CA GLN A 108 17.21 1.75 -5.48
C GLN A 108 17.63 2.96 -4.63
N ASP A 109 16.91 3.28 -3.53
CA ASP A 109 17.46 3.90 -2.29
C ASP A 109 16.52 3.77 -1.03
N ASP A 110 17.15 3.34 0.08
CA ASP A 110 16.93 3.56 1.55
C ASP A 110 15.78 2.97 2.45
N GLY A 111 15.41 1.69 2.32
CA GLY A 111 15.16 0.78 3.46
C GLY A 111 14.23 1.11 4.67
N ARG A 112 13.29 2.05 4.64
CA ARG A 112 12.28 2.20 5.74
C ARG A 112 10.94 1.56 5.39
N MET A 113 10.62 0.45 6.06
CA MET A 113 9.28 -0.14 6.09
C MET A 113 8.31 0.82 6.77
N ARG A 114 7.15 1.06 6.16
CA ARG A 114 6.07 1.84 6.77
C ARG A 114 4.85 0.95 6.98
N MET A 115 4.42 0.85 8.23
CA MET A 115 3.31 0.02 8.70
C MET A 115 2.10 0.90 9.00
N PHE A 116 0.95 0.54 8.46
CA PHE A 116 -0.29 1.24 8.79
C PHE A 116 -1.46 0.26 8.94
N ILE A 117 -2.31 0.59 9.90
CA ILE A 117 -3.43 -0.22 10.34
C ILE A 117 -4.71 0.31 9.68
N CYS A 118 -5.52 -0.60 9.14
CA CYS A 118 -6.91 -0.36 8.74
C CYS A 118 -7.65 0.14 9.98
N ASP A 119 -8.07 1.40 9.98
CA ASP A 119 -8.78 1.99 11.11
C ASP A 119 -9.99 2.77 10.63
N TRP A 120 -11.13 2.46 11.26
CA TRP A 120 -12.38 3.20 11.10
C TRP A 120 -12.31 4.40 12.06
N LYS A 121 -12.41 5.63 11.55
CA LYS A 121 -12.69 6.76 12.44
C LYS A 121 -14.19 6.91 12.65
N ALA A 122 -14.62 6.41 13.81
CA ALA A 122 -15.81 6.89 14.50
C ALA A 122 -15.39 8.06 15.41
#